data_AF-A0A9D8PYD8-F1
#
_entry.id   AF-A0A9D8PYD8-F1
#
_cell.length_a   1.000
_cell.length_b   1.000
_cell.length_c   1.000
_cell.angle_alpha   90.00
_cell.angle_beta   90.00
_cell.angle_gamma   90.00
#
_symmetry.space_group_name_H-M   'P 1'
#
loop_
_entity.id
_entity.type
_entity.pdbx_description
1 polymer ?
#
loop_
_entity_poly.entity_id
_entity_poly.type
_entity_poly.pdbx_seq_one_letter_code
_entity_poly.pdbx_strand_id
1 'polypeptide(L)' 'MGDGNGRVAGPRCIALVGPFASGKTTLLEAILARTGAVTRQGTIAEKNTLGDASPEARAH' A
#
# COMPACT_ATOMS: atom_id res chain seq x y z
N MET A 1 38.14 5.99 4.71
CA MET A 1 37.07 6.84 5.29
C MET A 1 35.76 6.25 4.80
N GLY A 2 35.10 5.45 5.64
CA GLY A 2 33.96 4.62 5.21
C GLY A 2 32.65 5.39 5.27
N ASP A 3 31.92 5.42 4.16
CA ASP A 3 30.53 5.85 4.13
C ASP A 3 29.65 4.77 4.80
N GLY A 4 29.50 4.89 6.11
CA GLY A 4 28.74 3.98 6.97
C GLY A 4 27.22 4.03 6.79
N ASN A 5 26.72 4.00 5.56
CA ASN A 5 25.31 3.75 5.26
C ASN A 5 25.13 3.23 3.82
N GLY A 6 25.68 2.04 3.54
CA GLY A 6 25.54 1.37 2.24
C GLY A 6 24.10 1.02 1.92
N ARG A 7 23.37 1.93 1.27
CA ARG A 7 22.06 1.61 0.68
C ARG A 7 22.29 0.66 -0.50
N VAL A 8 22.03 -0.61 -0.29
CA VAL A 8 22.02 -1.61 -1.38
C VAL A 8 20.94 -1.20 -2.38
N ALA A 9 21.36 -0.87 -3.61
CA ALA A 9 20.46 -0.62 -4.72
C ALA A 9 19.77 -1.93 -5.12
N GLY A 10 18.44 -1.92 -5.27
CA GLY A 10 17.65 -3.11 -5.57
C GLY A 10 16.20 -2.99 -5.10
N PRO A 11 15.34 -3.97 -5.45
CA PRO A 11 13.94 -3.98 -5.02
C PRO A 11 13.82 -3.95 -3.50
N ARG A 12 12.83 -3.20 -3.00
CA ARG A 12 12.52 -3.10 -1.56
C ARG A 12 11.24 -3.85 -1.28
N CYS A 13 11.30 -4.80 -0.35
CA CYS A 13 10.12 -5.48 0.18
C CYS A 13 9.70 -4.80 1.48
N ILE A 14 8.42 -4.46 1.59
CA ILE A 14 7.83 -3.84 2.79
C ILE A 14 6.49 -4.51 3.10
N ALA A 15 6.11 -4.52 4.38
CA ALA A 15 4.79 -4.94 4.83
C ALA A 15 4.11 -3.78 5.56
N LEU A 16 2.82 -3.56 5.27
CA LEU A 16 1.98 -2.59 5.97
C LEU A 16 1.20 -3.32 7.06
N VAL A 17 1.55 -3.10 8.33
CA VAL A 17 0.97 -3.81 9.48
C VAL A 17 0.54 -2.80 10.55
N GLY A 18 -0.55 -3.12 11.26
CA GLY A 18 -1.16 -2.24 12.26
C GLY A 18 -2.58 -2.67 12.60
N PRO A 19 -3.21 -2.07 13.63
CA PRO A 19 -4.56 -2.42 14.09
C PRO A 19 -5.63 -2.37 12.99
N PHE A 20 -6.76 -3.05 13.21
CA PHE A 20 -7.91 -2.94 12.31
C PHE A 20 -8.36 -1.46 12.19
N ALA A 21 -8.84 -1.06 11.02
CA ALA A 21 -9.23 0.30 10.69
C ALA A 21 -8.15 1.40 10.81
N SER A 22 -6.86 1.06 10.99
CA SER A 22 -5.76 2.05 11.06
C SER A 22 -5.38 2.69 9.71
N GLY A 23 -6.13 2.43 8.64
CA GLY A 23 -5.90 3.01 7.31
C GLY A 23 -4.85 2.30 6.43
N LYS A 24 -4.50 1.04 6.72
CA LYS A 24 -3.51 0.27 5.93
C LYS A 24 -3.86 0.20 4.45
N THR A 25 -5.09 -0.21 4.11
CA THR A 25 -5.51 -0.30 2.71
C THR A 25 -5.58 1.07 2.06
N THR A 26 -6.08 2.08 2.77
CA THR A 26 -6.08 3.47 2.28
C THR A 26 -4.68 3.98 1.95
N LEU A 27 -3.68 3.66 2.79
CA LEU A 27 -2.29 4.01 2.54
C LEU A 27 -1.73 3.27 1.31
N LEU A 28 -2.02 1.97 1.16
CA LEU A 28 -1.64 1.19 -0.02
C LEU A 28 -2.18 1.83 -1.31
N GLU A 29 -3.47 2.17 -1.34
CA GLU A 29 -4.10 2.83 -2.49
C GLU A 29 -3.44 4.17 -2.81
N ALA A 30 -3.14 4.98 -1.77
CA ALA A 30 -2.47 6.26 -1.94
C ALA A 30 -1.05 6.10 -2.52
N ILE A 31 -0.29 5.08 -2.09
CA ILE A 31 1.03 4.77 -2.65
C ILE A 31 0.88 4.41 -4.12
N LEU A 32 -0.02 3.49 -4.47
CA LEU A 32 -0.23 3.04 -5.85
C LEU A 32 -0.63 4.20 -6.78
N ALA A 33 -1.51 5.09 -6.31
CA ALA A 33 -1.91 6.26 -7.10
C ALA A 33 -0.77 7.26 -7.26
N ARG A 34 0.01 7.52 -6.20
CA ARG A 34 1.15 8.46 -6.23
C ARG A 34 2.34 7.96 -7.03
N THR A 35 2.53 6.65 -7.12
CA THR A 35 3.58 6.04 -7.95
C THR A 35 3.13 5.83 -9.41
N GLY A 36 1.88 6.15 -9.74
CA GLY A 36 1.32 5.96 -11.08
C GLY A 36 1.05 4.50 -11.43
N ALA A 37 1.04 3.59 -10.45
CA ALA A 37 0.68 2.19 -10.66
C ALA A 37 -0.83 2.01 -10.97
N VAL A 38 -1.66 2.99 -10.58
CA VAL A 38 -3.08 3.09 -10.94
C VAL A 38 -3.43 4.49 -11.43
N THR A 39 -4.50 4.60 -12.22
CA THR A 39 -4.98 5.87 -12.78
C THR A 39 -5.71 6.75 -11.76
N ARG A 40 -6.34 6.14 -10.75
CA ARG A 40 -6.95 6.83 -9.60
C ARG A 40 -6.81 6.01 -8.33
N GLN A 41 -6.83 6.68 -7.19
CA GLN A 41 -6.88 6.03 -5.89
C GLN A 41 -8.26 5.37 -5.66
N GLY A 42 -8.25 4.09 -5.28
CA GLY A 42 -9.45 3.39 -4.81
C GLY A 42 -9.83 3.79 -3.38
N THR A 43 -11.09 3.58 -3.01
CA THR A 43 -11.59 3.81 -1.65
C THR A 43 -12.38 2.61 -1.14
N ILE A 44 -12.33 2.38 0.17
CA ILE A 44 -13.06 1.29 0.83
C ILE A 44 -14.57 1.49 0.65
N ALA A 45 -15.06 2.73 0.78
CA ALA A 45 -16.48 3.07 0.63
C ALA A 45 -17.03 2.71 -0.77
N GLU A 46 -16.23 2.89 -1.82
CA GLU A 46 -16.61 2.53 -3.20
C GLU A 46 -16.31 1.06 -3.55
N LYS A 47 -15.78 0.26 -2.60
CA LYS A 47 -15.44 -1.16 -2.76
C LYS A 47 -14.56 -1.45 -3.99
N ASN A 48 -13.65 -0.52 -4.30
CA ASN A 48 -12.78 -0.58 -5.47
C ASN A 48 -11.29 -0.48 -5.11
N THR A 49 -10.94 -0.75 -3.86
CA THR A 49 -9.55 -0.92 -3.44
C THR A 49 -8.94 -2.14 -4.12
N LEU A 50 -7.65 -2.05 -4.47
CA LEU A 50 -6.83 -3.17 -4.90
C LEU A 50 -6.41 -4.04 -3.72
N GLY A 51 -6.19 -3.44 -2.54
CA GLY A 51 -5.83 -4.18 -1.33
C GLY A 51 -6.89 -5.19 -0.86
N ASP A 52 -8.17 -4.93 -1.13
CA ASP A 52 -9.31 -5.77 -0.74
C ASP A 52 -9.95 -6.40 -2.00
N ALA A 53 -9.22 -7.28 -2.68
CA ALA A 53 -9.68 -7.88 -3.94
C ALA A 53 -10.75 -8.97 -3.75
N SER A 54 -10.74 -9.68 -2.61
CA SER A 54 -11.69 -10.76 -2.36
C SER A 54 -13.06 -10.24 -1.92
N PRO A 55 -14.16 -11.00 -2.17
CA PRO A 55 -15.49 -10.63 -1.71
C PRO A 55 -15.57 -10.42 -0.19
N GLU A 56 -14.88 -11.26 0.57
CA GLU A 56 -14.84 -11.20 2.04
C GLU A 56 -14.16 -9.91 2.49
N ALA A 57 -13.02 -9.55 1.88
CA ALA A 57 -12.30 -8.32 2.22
C ALA A 57 -13.14 -7.05 1.97
N ARG A 58 -13.99 -7.04 0.93
CA ARG A 58 -14.91 -5.93 0.61
C ARG A 58 -16.19 -5.89 1.44
N ALA A 59 -16.43 -6.92 2.24
CA ALA A 59 -17.60 -7.02 3.10
C ALA A 59 -17.35 -6.44 4.51
N HIS A 60 -16.11 -6.06 4.82
CA HIS A 60 -15.68 -5.53 6.11
C HIS A 60 -15.65 -4.00 6.18
#